data_AF-A0A5S9P8I3-F1
#
_entry.id   AF-A0A5S9P8I3-F1
#
_cell.length_a   1.000
_cell.length_b   1.000
_cell.length_c   1.000
_cell.angle_alpha   90.00
_cell.angle_beta   90.00
_cell.angle_gamma   90.00
#
_symmetry.space_group_name_H-M   'P 1'
#
loop_
_entity.id
_entity.type
_entity.pdbx_description
1 polymer ?
#
loop_
_entity_poly.entity_id
_entity_poly.type
_entity_poly.pdbx_seq_one_letter_code
_entity_poly.pdbx_strand_id
1 'polypeptide(L)'
;MRGGGVGIDWTMAPLWVRTGYRFFPFAAEVGDVWWVLRFNVGFPEHDLFTVFVGNRAAADVTGDPKSVVPLIASIGSLSPVSSQGAELDTETARALVGEVARFVEYGSEDGQPCVFCSHERDGLTRNK
;
A
#
# COMPACT_ATOMS: atom_id res chain seq x y z
N MET A 1 9.82 -2.32 25.17
CA MET A 1 10.27 -2.08 23.78
C MET A 1 9.28 -1.12 23.15
N ARG A 2 9.68 0.14 22.90
CA ARG A 2 8.77 1.16 22.35
C ARG A 2 8.73 1.02 20.84
N GLY A 3 7.63 0.50 20.31
CA GLY A 3 7.33 0.53 18.87
C GLY A 3 7.07 1.97 18.46
N GLY A 4 8.11 2.68 18.02
CA GLY A 4 7.94 3.94 17.31
C GLY A 4 7.24 3.65 16.00
N GLY A 5 5.93 3.86 15.96
CA GLY A 5 5.19 3.95 14.71
C GLY A 5 5.80 5.08 13.90
N VAL A 6 6.10 4.81 12.63
CA VAL A 6 6.46 5.88 11.70
C VAL A 6 5.24 6.79 11.61
N GLY A 7 5.39 8.04 12.06
CA GLY A 7 4.30 9.01 12.02
C GLY A 7 3.95 9.32 10.56
N ILE A 8 2.75 8.95 10.14
CA ILE A 8 2.19 9.37 8.85
C ILE A 8 1.73 10.82 9.00
N ASP A 9 2.18 11.70 8.11
CA ASP A 9 1.58 13.01 7.95
C ASP A 9 0.33 12.89 7.06
N TRP A 10 -0.83 13.00 7.70
CA TRP A 10 -2.15 12.87 7.08
C TRP A 10 -2.54 14.06 6.20
N THR A 11 -1.80 15.17 6.28
CA THR A 11 -2.06 16.39 5.49
C THR A 11 -1.44 16.33 4.10
N MET A 12 -0.63 15.32 3.80
CA MET A 12 0.01 15.14 2.50
C MET A 12 -0.95 14.56 1.48
N ALA A 13 -0.77 14.95 0.21
CA ALA A 13 -1.42 14.34 -0.94
C ALA A 13 -0.34 13.76 -1.88
N PRO A 14 0.19 12.56 -1.59
CA PRO A 14 1.24 11.96 -2.40
C PRO A 14 0.77 11.75 -3.85
N LEU A 15 1.70 11.92 -4.80
CA LEU A 15 1.44 11.57 -6.18
C LEU A 15 1.68 10.07 -6.36
N TRP A 16 0.59 9.30 -6.31
CA TRP A 16 0.64 7.86 -6.48
C TRP A 16 0.92 7.46 -7.93
N VAL A 17 1.92 6.60 -8.11
CA VAL A 17 2.28 5.98 -9.37
C VAL A 17 2.12 4.47 -9.26
N ARG A 18 1.82 3.80 -10.38
CA ARG A 18 1.64 2.35 -10.40
C ARG A 18 2.98 1.64 -10.29
N THR A 19 2.98 0.51 -9.60
CA THR A 19 4.14 -0.39 -9.54
C THR A 19 4.05 -1.54 -10.55
N GLY A 20 2.85 -1.79 -11.09
CA GLY A 20 2.55 -2.97 -11.91
C GLY A 20 2.39 -4.28 -11.11
N TYR A 21 2.45 -4.25 -9.78
CA TYR A 21 2.28 -5.42 -8.91
C TYR A 21 0.87 -5.49 -8.32
N ARG A 22 0.28 -6.69 -8.30
CA ARG A 22 -1.12 -6.89 -7.93
C ARG A 22 -1.43 -6.50 -6.49
N PHE A 23 -0.57 -6.93 -5.56
CA PHE A 23 -0.82 -6.77 -4.13
C PHE A 23 -0.27 -5.46 -3.58
N PHE A 24 0.67 -4.85 -4.29
CA PHE A 24 1.31 -3.59 -3.95
C PHE A 24 1.14 -2.56 -5.07
N PRO A 25 -0.09 -2.19 -5.46
CA PRO A 25 -0.37 -1.57 -6.75
C PRO A 25 0.19 -0.17 -6.95
N PHE A 26 0.46 0.56 -5.87
CA PHE A 26 0.88 1.95 -5.93
C PHE A 26 2.07 2.24 -5.03
N ALA A 27 2.91 3.16 -5.47
CA ALA A 27 3.97 3.75 -4.67
C ALA A 27 3.97 5.27 -4.86
N ALA A 28 4.52 6.01 -3.91
CA ALA A 28 4.74 7.44 -4.02
C ALA A 28 6.03 7.81 -3.27
N GLU A 29 6.78 8.76 -3.82
CA GLU A 29 7.93 9.33 -3.14
C GLU A 29 7.49 10.56 -2.34
N VAL A 30 7.80 10.57 -1.05
CA VAL A 30 7.41 11.64 -0.14
C VAL A 30 8.62 12.02 0.73
N GLY A 31 9.20 13.19 0.47
CA GLY A 31 10.36 13.68 1.22
C GLY A 31 11.53 12.68 1.19
N ASP A 32 11.90 12.21 0.00
CA ASP A 32 12.96 11.22 -0.25
C ASP A 32 12.72 9.82 0.35
N VAL A 33 11.50 9.54 0.81
CA VAL A 33 11.10 8.23 1.32
C VAL A 33 9.98 7.66 0.46
N TRP A 34 10.16 6.42 0.03
CA TRP A 34 9.14 5.71 -0.73
C TRP A 34 8.06 5.12 0.19
N TRP A 35 6.83 5.41 -0.19
CA TRP A 35 5.62 4.87 0.40
C TRP A 35 5.04 3.85 -0.57
N VAL A 36 4.59 2.70 -0.06
CA VAL A 36 3.97 1.65 -0.87
C VAL A 36 2.60 1.31 -0.30
N LEU A 37 1.60 1.19 -1.17
CA LEU A 37 0.25 0.78 -0.78
C LEU A 37 0.08 -0.72 -1.02
N ARG A 38 -0.35 -1.46 0.00
CA ARG A 38 -0.97 -2.77 -0.17
C ARG A 38 -2.48 -2.59 -0.31
N PHE A 39 -3.09 -3.29 -1.27
CA PHE A 39 -4.54 -3.35 -1.38
C PHE A 39 -5.10 -4.62 -0.74
N ASN A 40 -5.93 -4.43 0.28
CA ASN A 40 -6.51 -5.49 1.10
C ASN A 40 -7.96 -5.68 0.65
N VAL A 41 -8.18 -6.61 -0.28
CA VAL A 41 -9.52 -6.90 -0.82
C VAL A 41 -10.37 -7.61 0.23
N GLY A 42 -11.57 -7.09 0.49
CA GLY A 42 -12.59 -7.78 1.29
C GLY A 42 -12.24 -7.99 2.76
N PHE A 43 -11.51 -7.04 3.39
CA PHE A 43 -11.12 -7.15 4.79
C PHE A 43 -12.16 -6.51 5.72
N PRO A 44 -12.63 -7.26 6.73
CA PRO A 44 -13.67 -8.29 6.58
C PRO A 44 -14.99 -7.80 5.95
N GLU A 45 -15.19 -6.49 5.75
CA GLU A 45 -16.44 -5.91 5.20
C GLU A 45 -16.21 -4.89 4.08
N HIS A 46 -15.01 -4.33 3.94
CA HIS A 46 -14.70 -3.33 2.91
C HIS A 46 -13.24 -3.42 2.46
N ASP A 47 -12.96 -2.82 1.31
CA ASP A 47 -11.60 -2.72 0.81
C ASP A 47 -10.80 -1.71 1.64
N LEU A 48 -9.57 -2.08 1.99
CA LEU A 48 -8.68 -1.29 2.85
C LEU A 48 -7.30 -1.18 2.19
N PHE A 49 -6.62 -0.04 2.35
CA PHE A 49 -5.22 0.09 1.98
C PHE A 49 -4.33 0.10 3.22
N THR A 50 -3.21 -0.61 3.18
CA THR A 50 -2.14 -0.43 4.17
C THR A 50 -1.03 0.40 3.55
N VAL A 51 -0.63 1.48 4.22
CA VAL A 51 0.52 2.30 3.85
C VAL A 51 1.78 1.74 4.51
N PHE A 52 2.77 1.43 3.69
CA PHE A 52 4.12 1.09 4.12
C PHE A 52 5.05 2.28 3.87
N VAL A 53 5.92 2.57 4.82
CA VAL A 53 6.99 3.56 4.68
C VAL A 53 8.32 2.82 4.81
N GLY A 54 9.05 2.67 3.71
CA GLY A 54 10.12 1.69 3.59
C GLY A 54 9.60 0.27 3.87
N ASN A 55 10.23 -0.45 4.81
CA ASN A 55 9.91 -1.84 5.12
C ASN A 55 8.97 -2.06 6.32
N ARG A 56 8.18 -1.04 6.71
CA ARG A 56 7.32 -1.05 7.89
C ARG A 56 5.90 -0.63 7.53
N ALA A 57 4.90 -1.36 8.04
CA ALA A 57 3.52 -0.90 8.03
C ALA A 57 3.39 0.33 8.94
N ALA A 58 2.74 1.37 8.43
CA ALA A 58 2.64 2.67 9.10
C ALA A 58 1.19 3.04 9.45
N ALA A 59 0.25 2.81 8.54
CA ALA A 59 -1.17 3.05 8.78
C ALA A 59 -2.07 2.22 7.87
N ASP A 60 -3.28 1.93 8.33
CA ASP A 60 -4.36 1.39 7.53
C ASP A 60 -5.36 2.50 7.21
N VAL A 61 -5.80 2.56 5.95
CA VAL A 61 -6.60 3.65 5.40
C VAL A 61 -7.71 3.10 4.51
N THR A 62 -8.96 3.38 4.88
CA THR A 62 -10.09 3.24 3.97
C THR A 62 -10.15 4.50 3.11
N GLY A 63 -9.87 4.36 1.81
CA GLY A 63 -9.85 5.49 0.88
C GLY A 63 -11.24 6.09 0.68
N ASP A 64 -11.34 7.41 0.72
CA ASP A 64 -12.56 8.16 0.38
C ASP A 64 -12.18 9.41 -0.42
N PRO A 65 -12.50 9.50 -1.73
CA PRO A 65 -12.13 10.63 -2.58
C PRO A 65 -12.80 11.95 -2.15
N LYS A 66 -13.81 11.92 -1.27
CA LYS A 66 -14.49 13.10 -0.73
C LYS A 66 -14.00 13.49 0.66
N SER A 67 -13.02 12.77 1.20
CA SER A 67 -12.46 13.08 2.52
C SER A 67 -11.81 14.47 2.54
N VAL A 68 -11.96 15.16 3.68
CA VAL A 68 -11.24 16.42 3.94
C VAL A 68 -9.77 16.18 4.33
N VAL A 69 -9.40 14.93 4.60
CA VAL A 69 -8.01 14.54 4.90
C VAL A 69 -7.30 14.23 3.58
N PRO A 70 -6.29 15.03 3.16
CA PRO A 70 -5.66 14.91 1.85
C PRO A 70 -5.11 13.51 1.52
N LEU A 71 -4.52 12.83 2.51
CA LEU A 71 -3.99 11.48 2.29
C LEU A 71 -5.10 10.49 1.96
N ILE A 72 -6.20 10.51 2.71
CA ILE A 72 -7.37 9.65 2.50
C ILE A 72 -8.01 9.92 1.14
N ALA A 73 -8.15 11.19 0.77
CA ALA A 73 -8.68 11.61 -0.52
C ALA A 73 -7.82 11.15 -1.70
N SER A 74 -6.49 11.25 -1.55
CA SER A 74 -5.55 10.80 -2.58
C SER A 74 -5.64 9.29 -2.81
N ILE A 75 -5.76 8.50 -1.74
CA ILE A 75 -5.92 7.03 -1.80
C ILE A 75 -7.30 6.64 -2.34
N GLY A 76 -8.37 7.32 -1.90
CA GLY A 76 -9.73 7.06 -2.36
C GLY A 76 -9.98 7.36 -3.84
N SER A 77 -9.10 8.14 -4.46
CA SER A 77 -9.13 8.44 -5.90
C SER A 77 -8.43 7.37 -6.75
N LEU A 78 -7.75 6.40 -6.12
CA LEU A 78 -7.03 5.34 -6.82
C LEU A 78 -7.98 4.22 -7.24
N SER A 79 -7.70 3.64 -8.41
CA SER A 79 -8.38 2.44 -8.89
C SER A 79 -7.39 1.28 -8.97
N PRO A 80 -7.32 0.40 -7.94
CA PRO A 80 -6.33 -0.69 -7.88
C PRO A 80 -6.51 -1.73 -8.99
N VAL A 81 -7.73 -1.86 -9.52
CA VAL A 81 -8.08 -2.79 -10.61
C VAL A 81 -7.90 -2.22 -12.01
N SER A 82 -7.81 -0.90 -12.16
CA SER A 82 -7.55 -0.27 -13.46
C SER A 82 -6.08 -0.43 -13.84
N SER A 83 -5.77 -0.46 -15.14
CA SER A 83 -4.40 -0.37 -15.68
C SER A 83 -4.02 1.05 -16.10
N GLN A 84 -4.91 2.03 -15.95
CA GLN A 84 -4.65 3.41 -16.36
C GLN A 84 -3.86 4.19 -15.30
N GLY A 85 -2.89 4.98 -15.74
CA GLY A 85 -2.04 5.84 -14.90
C GLY A 85 -0.56 5.77 -15.30
N ALA A 86 0.26 6.63 -14.71
CA ALA A 86 1.71 6.51 -14.82
C ALA A 86 2.19 5.27 -14.05
N GLU A 87 3.10 4.50 -14.65
CA GLU A 87 3.74 3.33 -14.04
C GLU A 87 5.23 3.61 -13.85
N LEU A 88 5.78 3.17 -12.72
CA LEU A 88 7.20 3.18 -12.44
C LEU A 88 7.96 2.26 -13.39
N ASP A 89 9.25 2.55 -13.61
CA ASP A 89 10.10 1.61 -14.31
C ASP A 89 10.19 0.28 -13.53
N THR A 90 10.42 -0.80 -14.27
CA THR A 90 10.35 -2.16 -13.72
C THR A 90 11.41 -2.43 -12.64
N GLU A 91 12.59 -1.82 -12.74
CA GLU A 91 13.68 -2.04 -11.77
C GLU A 91 13.37 -1.34 -10.45
N THR A 92 12.98 -0.07 -10.50
CA THR A 92 12.55 0.69 -9.32
C THR A 92 11.34 0.05 -8.66
N ALA A 93 10.31 -0.29 -9.43
CA ALA A 93 9.12 -0.95 -8.91
C ALA A 93 9.45 -2.28 -8.20
N ARG A 94 10.35 -3.08 -8.80
CA ARG A 94 10.80 -4.35 -8.20
C ARG A 94 11.55 -4.13 -6.89
N ALA A 95 12.42 -3.12 -6.83
CA ALA A 95 13.16 -2.80 -5.61
C ALA A 95 12.21 -2.43 -4.48
N LEU A 96 11.29 -1.49 -4.73
CA LEU A 96 10.33 -1.01 -3.73
C LEU A 96 9.39 -2.12 -3.25
N VAL A 97 8.78 -2.86 -4.18
CA VAL A 97 7.87 -3.95 -3.82
C VAL A 97 8.63 -5.09 -3.14
N GLY A 98 9.88 -5.35 -3.52
CA GLY A 98 10.74 -6.35 -2.88
C GLY A 98 10.94 -6.12 -1.38
N GLU A 99 11.04 -4.86 -0.94
CA GLU A 99 11.19 -4.53 0.49
C GLU A 99 9.95 -4.90 1.33
N VAL A 100 8.77 -4.83 0.71
CA VAL A 100 7.49 -5.07 1.38
C VAL A 100 6.82 -6.38 0.99
N ALA A 101 7.39 -7.15 0.04
CA ALA A 101 6.79 -8.37 -0.50
C ALA A 101 6.43 -9.40 0.58
N ARG A 102 7.21 -9.47 1.67
CA ARG A 102 6.92 -10.32 2.84
C ARG A 102 5.59 -10.00 3.54
N PHE A 103 5.04 -8.82 3.31
CA PHE A 103 3.77 -8.35 3.85
C PHE A 103 2.59 -8.62 2.91
N VAL A 104 2.76 -9.44 1.87
CA VAL A 104 1.67 -9.81 0.97
C VAL A 104 0.49 -10.46 1.71
N GLU A 105 0.75 -11.10 2.85
CA GLU A 105 -0.25 -11.73 3.75
C GLU A 105 -0.54 -10.89 5.00
N TYR A 106 -0.08 -9.64 5.05
CA TYR A 106 -0.36 -8.72 6.15
C TYR A 106 -1.88 -8.51 6.30
N GLY A 107 -2.42 -8.74 7.49
CA GLY A 107 -3.84 -8.55 7.79
C GLY A 107 -3.98 -7.76 9.09
N SER A 108 -4.68 -6.63 9.04
CA SER A 108 -4.70 -5.61 10.09
C SER A 108 -5.43 -6.01 11.38
N GLU A 109 -5.92 -7.25 11.57
CA GLU A 109 -6.58 -7.58 12.84
C GLU A 109 -5.62 -7.55 14.04
N ASP A 110 -4.30 -7.69 13.86
CA ASP A 110 -3.34 -7.61 14.98
C ASP A 110 -1.95 -7.03 14.62
N GLY A 111 -1.79 -6.37 13.46
CA GLY A 111 -0.48 -5.87 13.01
C GLY A 111 0.56 -6.98 12.77
N GLN A 112 0.12 -8.24 12.71
CA GLN A 112 0.89 -9.41 12.34
C GLN A 112 0.41 -9.96 10.99
N PRO A 113 1.29 -10.60 10.20
CA PRO A 113 0.84 -11.37 9.05
C PRO A 113 -0.22 -12.39 9.50
N CYS A 114 -1.40 -12.34 8.89
CA CYS A 114 -2.51 -13.22 9.24
C CYS A 114 -2.22 -14.62 8.67
N VAL A 115 -1.80 -15.54 9.53
CA VAL A 115 -1.44 -16.93 9.15
C VAL A 115 -2.64 -17.73 8.64
N PHE A 116 -3.88 -17.29 8.91
CA PHE A 116 -5.11 -17.91 8.40
C PHE A 116 -5.64 -17.26 7.11
N CYS A 117 -5.11 -16.09 6.75
CA CYS A 117 -5.42 -15.39 5.51
C CYS A 117 -4.40 -15.73 4.40
N SER A 118 -3.48 -16.66 4.69
CA SER A 118 -2.36 -17.02 3.83
C SER A 118 -2.82 -17.93 2.69
N HIS A 119 -3.11 -17.33 1.54
CA HIS A 119 -3.35 -18.06 0.30
C HIS A 119 -2.10 -18.01 -0.57
N GLU A 120 -0.97 -18.58 -0.13
CA GLU A 120 0.28 -18.73 -0.89
C GLU A 120 0.56 -17.57 -1.87
N ARG A 121 0.41 -16.32 -1.38
CA ARG A 121 0.40 -15.17 -2.29
C ARG A 121 1.83 -14.78 -2.60
N ASP A 122 2.21 -14.79 -3.87
CA ASP A 122 3.47 -14.19 -4.27
C ASP A 122 3.32 -12.66 -4.36
N GLY A 123 3.96 -11.95 -3.42
CA GLY A 123 4.00 -10.48 -3.38
C GLY A 123 4.55 -9.81 -4.63
N LEU A 124 5.31 -10.55 -5.45
CA LEU A 124 5.86 -10.09 -6.73
C LEU A 124 5.00 -10.47 -7.95
N THR A 125 3.77 -10.94 -7.72
CA THR A 125 2.81 -11.16 -8.82
C THR A 125 2.50 -9.84 -9.53
N ARG A 126 2.81 -9.73 -10.82
CA ARG A 126 2.42 -8.59 -11.66
C ARG A 126 0.95 -8.65 -12.09
N ASN A 127 0.35 -7.49 -12.34
CA ASN A 127 -0.92 -7.41 -13.07
C ASN A 127 -0.67 -7.80 -14.53
N LYS A 128 -1.44 -8.77 -15.05
CA LYS A 128 -1.41 -9.17 -16.47
C LYS A 128 -2.08 -8.13 -17.34
#